data_AF-A0A432FAE6-F1
#
_entry.id   AF-A0A432FAE6-F1
#
_cell.length_a   1.000
_cell.length_b   1.000
_cell.length_c   1.000
_cell.angle_alpha   90.00
_cell.angle_beta   90.00
_cell.angle_gamma   90.00
#
_symmetry.space_group_name_H-M   'P 1'
#
loop_
_entity.id
_entity.type
_entity.pdbx_description
1 polymer ?
#
loop_
_entity_poly.entity_id
_entity_poly.type
_entity_poly.pdbx_seq_one_letter_code
_entity_poly.pdbx_strand_id
1 'polypeptide(L)' 'MAAELLLRDETHRLIGFCMDIHNELGRRHHEVVYRDPLVVELGRSEIPFEREKKYEIQYKGVTLAHP' A
#
# COMPACT_ATOMS: atom_id res chain seq x y z
N MET A 1 5.51 5.56 -26.94
CA MET A 1 6.57 5.02 -26.05
C MET A 1 5.88 4.52 -24.81
N ALA A 2 5.87 3.19 -24.57
CA ALA A 2 5.34 2.65 -23.33
C ALA A 2 6.28 3.09 -22.20
N ALA A 3 5.73 3.71 -21.15
CA ALA A 3 6.49 4.01 -19.95
C ALA A 3 6.92 2.68 -19.33
N GLU A 4 8.22 2.39 -19.43
CA GLU A 4 8.80 1.22 -18.78
C GLU A 4 8.80 1.51 -17.28
N LEU A 5 7.93 0.83 -16.54
CA LEU A 5 7.85 0.96 -15.10
C LEU A 5 9.15 0.42 -14.50
N LEU A 6 9.88 1.27 -13.78
CA LEU A 6 11.14 0.94 -13.11
C LEU A 6 11.05 -0.29 -12.20
N LEU A 7 9.85 -0.58 -11.68
CA LEU A 7 9.52 -1.68 -10.75
C LEU A 7 8.32 -2.47 -11.28
N ARG A 8 8.37 -2.86 -12.55
CA ARG A 8 7.23 -3.48 -13.23
C ARG A 8 6.76 -4.75 -12.51
N ASP A 9 7.69 -5.60 -12.09
CA ASP A 9 7.38 -6.86 -11.41
C ASP A 9 6.78 -6.64 -10.03
N GLU A 10 7.35 -5.73 -9.22
CA GLU A 10 6.80 -5.37 -7.91
C GLU A 10 5.42 -4.72 -8.04
N THR A 11 5.24 -3.86 -9.05
CA THR A 11 3.96 -3.22 -9.35
C THR A 11 2.90 -4.27 -9.70
N HIS A 12 3.23 -5.23 -10.56
CA HIS A 12 2.34 -6.33 -10.92
C HIS A 12 1.99 -7.20 -9.70
N ARG A 13 2.96 -7.53 -8.84
CA ARG A 13 2.72 -8.29 -7.60
C ARG A 13 1.78 -7.55 -6.65
N LEU A 14 2.01 -6.25 -6.44
CA LEU A 14 1.16 -5.42 -5.58
C LEU A 14 -0.28 -5.35 -6.09
N ILE A 15 -0.45 -5.18 -7.41
CA ILE A 15 -1.77 -5.20 -8.05
C ILE A 15 -2.46 -6.57 -7.82
N GLY A 16 -1.70 -7.67 -7.95
CA GLY A 16 -2.20 -9.02 -7.65
C GLY A 16 -2.75 -9.13 -6.22
N PHE A 17 -1.98 -8.70 -5.22
CA PHE A 17 -2.46 -8.71 -3.83
C PHE A 17 -3.74 -7.91 -3.65
N CYS A 18 -3.83 -6.72 -4.25
CA CYS A 18 -5.06 -5.92 -4.18
C CYS A 18 -6.26 -6.63 -4.82
N MET A 19 -6.06 -7.35 -5.93
CA MET A 19 -7.11 -8.14 -6.58
C MET A 19 -7.54 -9.32 -5.71
N ASP A 20 -6.58 -10.05 -5.12
CA ASP A 20 -6.86 -11.18 -4.25
C ASP A 20 -7.63 -10.76 -3.00
N ILE A 21 -7.20 -9.67 -2.35
CA ILE A 21 -7.89 -9.09 -1.20
C ILE A 21 -9.32 -8.66 -1.59
N HIS A 22 -9.49 -8.05 -2.77
CA HIS A 22 -10.82 -7.68 -3.27
C HIS A 22 -11.71 -8.88 -3.54
N ASN A 23 -11.14 -9.97 -4.06
CA ASN A 23 -11.88 -11.21 -4.31
C ASN A 23 -12.30 -11.89 -3.00
N GLU A 24 -11.44 -11.88 -1.98
CA GLU A 24 -11.70 -12.47 -0.67
C GLU A 24 -12.73 -11.65 0.15
N LEU A 25 -12.54 -10.33 0.23
CA LEU A 25 -13.36 -9.45 1.09
C LEU A 25 -14.61 -8.89 0.39
N GLY A 26 -14.57 -8.75 -0.94
CA GLY A 26 -15.65 -8.15 -1.71
C GLY A 26 -15.90 -6.66 -1.42
N ARG A 27 -16.91 -6.10 -2.10
CA ARG A 27 -17.17 -4.64 -2.18
C ARG A 27 -17.81 -4.00 -0.94
N ARG A 28 -17.89 -4.69 0.20
CA ARG A 28 -18.70 -4.26 1.35
C ARG A 28 -17.94 -3.56 2.46
N HIS A 29 -16.63 -3.39 2.33
CA HIS A 29 -15.79 -2.90 3.43
C HIS A 29 -15.19 -1.52 3.15
N HIS A 30 -14.98 -0.76 4.24
CA HIS A 30 -14.26 0.51 4.22
C HIS A 30 -12.77 0.30 3.92
N GLU A 31 -12.13 1.33 3.37
CA GLU A 31 -10.70 1.34 3.02
C GLU A 31 -9.77 0.83 4.14
N VAL A 32 -10.11 1.14 5.39
CA VAL A 32 -9.35 0.69 6.57
C VAL A 32 -9.23 -0.83 6.66
N VAL A 33 -10.24 -1.56 6.21
CA VAL A 33 -10.28 -3.04 6.27
C VAL A 33 -9.33 -3.65 5.24
N TYR A 34 -9.01 -2.95 4.15
CA TYR A 34 -8.09 -3.43 3.12
C TYR A 34 -6.62 -3.29 3.54
N ARG A 35 -6.33 -2.49 4.57
CA ARG A 35 -4.96 -2.22 5.04
C ARG A 35 -4.34 -3.43 5.74
N ASP A 36 -5.11 -4.17 6.52
CA ASP A 36 -4.61 -5.33 7.28
C ASP A 36 -4.31 -6.56 6.40
N PRO A 37 -5.16 -6.93 5.42
CA PRO A 37 -4.84 -7.98 4.45
C PRO A 37 -3.58 -7.67 3.63
N LEU A 38 -3.36 -6.41 3.27
CA LEU A 38 -2.16 -6.02 2.53
C LEU A 38 -0.88 -6.28 3.33
N VAL A 39 -0.90 -6.03 4.64
CA VAL A 39 0.21 -6.38 5.55
C VAL A 39 0.47 -7.89 5.55
N VAL A 40 -0.58 -8.71 5.52
CA VAL A 40 -0.45 -10.17 5.45
C VAL A 40 0.19 -10.60 4.13
N GLU A 41 -0.31 -10.10 3.00
CA GLU A 41 0.20 -10.47 1.67
C GLU A 41 1.63 -10.00 1.43
N LEU A 42 1.97 -8.77 1.86
CA LEU A 42 3.32 -8.24 1.79
C LEU A 42 4.29 -9.03 2.70
N GLY A 43 3.85 -9.39 3.91
CA GLY A 43 4.63 -10.20 4.83
C GLY A 43 4.88 -11.63 4.32
N ARG A 44 3.86 -12.28 3.76
CA ARG A 44 3.98 -13.60 3.11
C ARG A 44 4.91 -13.58 1.91
N SER A 45 4.93 -12.46 1.19
CA SER A 45 5.73 -12.25 0.00
C SER A 45 7.17 -11.81 0.29
N GLU A 46 7.55 -11.71 1.58
CA GLU A 46 8.84 -11.24 2.08
C GLU A 46 9.22 -9.85 1.53
N ILE A 47 8.21 -9.03 1.21
CA ILE A 47 8.42 -7.67 0.71
C ILE A 47 8.65 -6.76 1.91
N PRO A 48 9.73 -5.95 1.95
CA PRO A 48 9.93 -5.01 3.03
C PRO A 48 8.86 -3.91 2.97
N PHE A 49 8.10 -3.75 4.05
CA PHE A 49 7.10 -2.70 4.19
C PHE A 49 7.12 -2.08 5.59
N GLU A 50 6.60 -0.86 5.71
CA GLU A 50 6.43 -0.15 6.97
C GLU A 50 4.97 0.31 7.09
N ARG A 51 4.29 -0.07 8.17
CA ARG A 51 2.90 0.32 8.42
C ARG A 51 2.88 1.70 9.06
N GLU A 52 2.04 2.60 8.54
CA GLU A 52 1.87 3.97 9.10
C GLU A 52 3.18 4.71 9.26
N LYS A 53 4.04 4.66 8.24
CA LYS A 53 5.23 5.49 8.20
C LYS A 53 4.80 6.94 8.40
N LYS A 54 5.17 7.50 9.56
CA LYS A 54 4.83 8.88 9.90
C LYS A 54 5.72 9.77 9.05
N TYR A 55 5.09 10.51 8.15
CA TYR A 55 5.79 11.55 7.40
C TYR A 55 5.66 12.86 8.14
N GLU A 56 6.79 13.48 8.43
CA GLU A 56 6.81 14.85 8.92
C GLU A 56 6.46 15.77 7.75
N ILE A 57 5.20 16.18 7.67
CA ILE A 57 4.76 17.13 6.65
C ILE A 57 5.19 18.52 7.10
N GLN A 58 6.14 19.11 6.38
CA GLN A 58 6.47 20.51 6.54
C GLN A 58 5.53 21.35 5.69
N TYR A 59 4.70 22.17 6.34
CA TYR A 59 3.85 23.14 5.66
C TYR A 59 4.28 24.56 6.05
N LYS A 60 4.77 25.32 5.07
CA LYS A 60 5.21 26.71 5.26
C LYS A 60 6.21 26.90 6.42
N GLY A 61 7.13 25.95 6.58
CA GLY A 61 8.15 25.99 7.64
C GLY A 61 7.68 25.54 9.02
N VAL A 62 6.44 25.03 9.14
CA VAL A 62 5.92 24.41 10.37
C VAL A 62 5.77 22.91 10.13
N THR A 63 6.35 22.10 11.01
CA THR A 63 6.11 20.65 11.01
C THR A 63 4.70 20.39 11.54
N LEU A 64 3.83 19.86 10.67
CA LEU A 64 2.50 19.45 11.08
C LEU A 64 2.62 18.17 11.91
N ALA A 65 2.20 18.23 13.17
CA ALA A 65 2.24 17.11 14.10
C ALA A 65 1.14 16.06 13.85
N HIS A 66 0.43 16.15 12.73
CA HIS A 66 -0.66 15.24 12.40
C HIS A 66 -0.22 14.31 11.26
N PRO A 67 0.02 13.01 11.55
CA PRO A 67 0.07 11.98 10.53
C PRO A 67 -1.32 11.69 9.95
#